data_AF-A0A1I7SYK0-F1
#
_entry.id   AF-A0A1I7SYK0-F1
#
_cell.length_a   1.000
_cell.length_b   1.000
_cell.length_c   1.000
_cell.angle_alpha   90.00
_cell.angle_beta   90.00
_cell.angle_gamma   90.00
#
_symmetry.space_group_name_H-M   'P 1'
#
loop_
_entity.id
_entity.type
_entity.pdbx_description
1 polymer ?
#
loop_
_entity_poly.entity_id
_entity_poly.type
_entity_poly.pdbx_seq_one_letter_code
_entity_poly.pdbx_strand_id
1 'polypeptide(L)'
;MFLSSICLIFLFLSTTTVVNSQYYQTSQITCGINEQYSPCTQICPPTCDSPNPQCRVDCTRPSCNCLPGYVYSPNRQCIPANSCLQTQSSRCRFNIDCRHGSYCVNGFCGAGTSGVYTRTIVTSSSSSSSSSGLRHHRIQGQCSLDVDCEHRKVCINRICVFAEPSDSYVRK
;
A
#
# COMPACT_ATOMS: atom_id res chain seq x y z
N MET A 1 -32.34 -69.20 21.42
CA MET A 1 -32.45 -68.37 20.20
C MET A 1 -32.78 -66.91 20.49
N PHE A 2 -33.66 -66.58 21.43
CA PHE A 2 -34.06 -65.18 21.72
C PHE A 2 -32.94 -64.28 22.27
N LEU A 3 -32.02 -64.80 23.11
CA LEU A 3 -30.88 -64.00 23.62
C LEU A 3 -29.91 -63.56 22.50
N SER A 4 -29.78 -64.33 21.43
CA SER A 4 -28.91 -64.00 20.29
C SER A 4 -29.45 -62.83 19.48
N SER A 5 -30.77 -62.75 19.27
CA SER A 5 -31.40 -61.62 18.58
C SER A 5 -31.34 -60.34 19.40
N ILE A 6 -31.48 -60.43 20.72
CA ILE A 6 -31.43 -59.26 21.60
C ILE A 6 -30.02 -58.64 21.58
N CYS A 7 -28.97 -59.47 21.56
CA CYS A 7 -27.58 -59.02 21.51
C CYS A 7 -27.24 -58.25 20.22
N LEU A 8 -27.75 -58.70 19.07
CA LEU A 8 -27.55 -58.01 17.79
C LEU A 8 -28.23 -56.62 17.76
N ILE A 9 -29.43 -56.50 18.32
CA ILE A 9 -30.17 -55.22 18.35
C ILE A 9 -29.43 -54.16 19.19
N PHE A 10 -28.82 -54.53 20.31
CA PHE A 10 -28.02 -53.61 21.13
C PHE A 10 -26.71 -53.16 20.45
N LEU A 11 -26.09 -54.01 19.63
CA LEU A 11 -24.90 -53.64 18.83
C LEU A 11 -25.23 -52.65 17.69
N PHE A 12 -26.42 -52.76 17.08
CA PHE A 12 -26.89 -51.78 16.09
C PHE A 12 -27.29 -50.43 16.73
N LEU A 13 -27.89 -50.42 17.93
CA LEU A 13 -28.26 -49.17 18.62
C LEU A 13 -27.05 -48.41 19.19
N SER A 14 -25.99 -49.12 19.59
CA SER A 14 -24.73 -48.49 20.00
C SER A 14 -23.97 -47.89 18.82
N THR A 15 -23.94 -48.54 17.66
CA THR A 15 -23.31 -47.95 16.46
C THR A 15 -24.07 -46.73 15.94
N THR A 16 -25.41 -46.73 15.98
CA THR A 16 -26.25 -45.57 15.57
C THR A 16 -26.18 -44.37 16.53
N THR A 17 -25.87 -44.58 17.81
CA THR A 17 -25.62 -43.47 18.77
C THR A 17 -24.19 -42.94 18.68
N VAL A 18 -23.23 -43.75 18.21
CA VAL A 18 -21.88 -43.29 17.87
C VAL A 18 -21.89 -42.47 16.56
N VAL A 19 -22.71 -42.82 15.55
CA VAL A 19 -22.87 -41.97 14.34
C VAL A 19 -23.75 -40.73 14.55
N ASN A 20 -24.42 -40.58 15.70
CA ASN A 20 -25.22 -39.39 16.03
C ASN A 20 -24.53 -38.40 16.99
N SER A 21 -23.25 -38.58 17.31
CA SER A 21 -22.48 -37.62 18.13
C SER A 21 -21.37 -36.88 17.37
N GLN A 22 -21.24 -37.07 16.05
CA GLN A 22 -20.11 -36.53 15.27
C GLN A 22 -20.54 -35.61 14.12
N TYR A 23 -21.68 -34.92 14.25
CA TYR A 23 -22.05 -33.82 13.35
C TYR A 23 -22.25 -32.50 14.09
N TYR A 24 -21.44 -32.25 15.14
CA TYR A 24 -21.01 -30.87 15.36
C TYR A 24 -20.04 -30.56 14.23
N GLN A 25 -20.59 -30.05 13.11
CA GLN A 25 -19.81 -29.29 12.14
C GLN A 25 -19.29 -28.05 12.88
N THR A 26 -18.27 -28.22 13.71
CA THR A 26 -17.27 -27.16 13.86
C THR A 26 -16.65 -27.09 12.48
N SER A 27 -17.18 -26.22 11.63
CA SER A 27 -16.45 -25.71 10.49
C SER A 27 -15.12 -25.24 11.07
N GLN A 28 -14.11 -26.10 10.99
CA GLN A 28 -12.74 -25.73 11.28
C GLN A 28 -12.40 -24.78 10.14
N ILE A 29 -12.71 -23.50 10.33
CA ILE A 29 -12.41 -22.44 9.38
C ILE A 29 -10.90 -22.48 9.22
N THR A 30 -10.47 -23.14 8.16
CA THR A 30 -9.07 -23.36 7.86
C THR A 30 -8.64 -22.14 7.07
N CYS A 31 -7.94 -21.25 7.75
CA CYS A 31 -7.42 -20.04 7.12
C CYS A 31 -6.24 -20.38 6.19
N GLY A 32 -6.01 -19.50 5.22
CA GLY A 32 -4.91 -19.64 4.28
C GLY A 32 -3.55 -19.42 4.92
N ILE A 33 -2.50 -19.49 4.10
CA ILE A 33 -1.14 -19.23 4.56
C ILE A 33 -1.01 -17.79 5.07
N ASN A 34 -0.38 -17.63 6.24
CA ASN A 34 -0.22 -16.36 6.94
C ASN A 34 -1.53 -15.65 7.32
N GLU A 35 -2.61 -16.41 7.46
CA GLU A 35 -3.88 -15.93 7.98
C GLU A 35 -4.19 -16.56 9.34
N GLN A 36 -4.92 -15.82 10.18
CA GLN A 36 -5.50 -16.32 11.41
C GLN A 36 -7.01 -16.13 11.40
N TYR A 37 -7.71 -17.09 12.00
CA TYR A 37 -9.13 -16.92 12.26
C TYR A 37 -9.32 -15.82 13.30
N SER A 38 -10.26 -14.92 13.03
CA SER A 38 -10.65 -13.85 13.95
C SER A 38 -12.17 -13.81 14.07
N PRO A 39 -12.71 -13.72 15.30
CA PRO A 39 -14.14 -13.53 15.50
C PRO A 39 -14.62 -12.15 15.01
N CYS A 40 -13.69 -11.19 14.82
CA CYS A 40 -13.97 -9.87 14.29
C CYS A 40 -13.17 -9.61 13.01
N THR A 41 -13.85 -9.13 11.97
CA THR A 41 -13.22 -8.70 10.71
C THR A 41 -12.77 -7.25 10.80
N GLN A 42 -11.61 -6.93 10.23
CA GLN A 42 -11.20 -5.54 10.05
C GLN A 42 -11.89 -4.98 8.79
N ILE A 43 -12.69 -3.92 8.92
CA ILE A 43 -13.50 -3.38 7.80
C ILE A 43 -12.61 -2.95 6.63
N CYS A 44 -11.45 -2.37 6.93
CA CYS A 44 -10.41 -2.08 5.96
C CYS A 44 -9.25 -3.07 6.19
N PRO A 45 -9.14 -4.13 5.38
CA PRO A 45 -8.02 -5.04 5.51
C PRO A 45 -6.70 -4.34 5.14
N PRO A 46 -5.57 -4.70 5.77
CA PRO A 46 -4.27 -4.12 5.46
C PRO A 46 -3.81 -4.56 4.07
N THR A 47 -3.33 -3.62 3.26
CA THR A 47 -2.84 -3.86 1.89
C THR A 47 -1.43 -3.29 1.71
N CYS A 48 -0.78 -3.57 0.58
CA CYS A 48 0.52 -2.97 0.27
C CYS A 48 0.48 -1.43 0.19
N ASP A 49 -0.66 -0.86 -0.22
CA ASP A 49 -0.86 0.59 -0.32
C ASP A 49 -1.16 1.23 1.04
N SER A 50 -1.88 0.51 1.90
CA SER A 50 -2.20 0.92 3.27
C SER A 50 -1.91 -0.24 4.23
N PRO A 51 -0.65 -0.39 4.67
CA PRO A 51 -0.25 -1.51 5.53
C PRO A 51 -0.74 -1.36 6.98
N ASN A 52 -1.09 -0.13 7.40
CA ASN A 52 -1.62 0.14 8.73
C ASN A 52 -2.89 1.01 8.64
N PRO A 53 -4.01 0.47 8.13
CA PRO A 53 -5.26 1.21 8.04
C PRO A 53 -5.86 1.42 9.42
N GLN A 54 -6.20 2.67 9.76
CA GLN A 54 -6.92 3.00 10.99
C GLN A 54 -8.43 2.89 10.73
N CYS A 55 -8.99 1.70 10.95
CA CYS A 55 -10.40 1.41 10.70
C CYS A 55 -11.06 0.64 11.86
N ARG A 56 -12.39 0.78 11.96
CA ARG A 56 -13.22 0.03 12.91
C ARG A 56 -13.23 -1.47 12.59
N VAL A 57 -13.37 -2.29 13.62
CA VAL A 57 -13.59 -3.75 13.51
C VAL A 57 -15.07 -4.09 13.55
N ASP A 58 -15.47 -5.13 12.82
CA ASP A 58 -16.82 -5.68 12.81
C ASP A 58 -16.81 -7.10 13.38
N CYS A 59 -17.36 -7.27 14.58
CA CYS A 59 -17.46 -8.57 15.27
C CYS A 59 -18.72 -9.37 14.90
N THR A 60 -19.58 -8.85 14.04
CA THR A 60 -20.73 -9.61 13.52
C THR A 60 -20.36 -10.56 12.39
N ARG A 61 -19.16 -10.36 11.82
CA ARG A 61 -18.61 -11.16 10.72
C ARG A 61 -17.28 -11.75 11.16
N PRO A 62 -17.22 -13.04 11.53
CA PRO A 62 -15.95 -13.73 11.72
C PRO A 62 -15.31 -14.03 10.34
N SER A 63 -13.99 -13.90 10.25
CA SER A 63 -13.23 -14.14 9.01
C SER A 63 -11.80 -14.57 9.28
N CYS A 64 -11.11 -15.02 8.24
CA CYS A 64 -9.66 -15.12 8.22
C CYS A 64 -9.06 -13.76 7.90
N ASN A 65 -8.14 -13.30 8.74
CA ASN A 65 -7.41 -12.04 8.57
C ASN A 65 -5.91 -12.33 8.47
N CYS A 66 -5.16 -11.49 7.76
CA CYS A 66 -3.70 -11.59 7.76
C CYS A 66 -3.13 -11.51 9.18
N LEU A 67 -2.08 -12.29 9.43
CA LEU A 67 -1.29 -12.20 10.67
C LEU A 67 -0.69 -10.80 10.85
N PRO A 68 -0.40 -10.37 12.08
CA PRO A 68 0.32 -9.12 12.34
C PRO A 68 1.63 -9.02 11.53
N GLY A 69 1.83 -7.92 10.81
CA GLY A 69 2.98 -7.71 9.93
C GLY A 69 2.81 -8.25 8.49
N TYR A 70 1.67 -8.88 8.18
CA TYR A 70 1.29 -9.31 6.84
C TYR A 70 0.16 -8.44 6.28
N VAL A 71 0.13 -8.32 4.96
CA VAL A 71 -0.86 -7.53 4.22
C VAL A 71 -1.38 -8.31 3.02
N TYR A 72 -2.58 -7.98 2.55
CA TYR A 72 -3.13 -8.58 1.34
C TYR A 72 -2.37 -8.11 0.10
N SER A 73 -1.90 -9.07 -0.67
CA SER A 73 -1.39 -8.87 -2.02
C SER A 73 -2.54 -8.63 -3.01
N PRO A 74 -2.25 -8.15 -4.23
CA PRO A 74 -3.24 -8.06 -5.31
C PRO A 74 -3.93 -9.40 -5.63
N ASN A 75 -3.24 -10.51 -5.38
CA ASN A 75 -3.76 -11.87 -5.57
C ASN A 75 -4.53 -12.40 -4.35
N ARG A 76 -4.89 -11.53 -3.39
CA ARG A 76 -5.59 -11.86 -2.14
C ARG A 76 -4.88 -12.89 -1.26
N GLN A 77 -3.55 -12.85 -1.25
CA GLN A 77 -2.74 -13.67 -0.33
C GLN A 77 -2.08 -12.78 0.71
N CYS A 78 -1.99 -13.25 1.95
CA CYS A 78 -1.27 -12.55 3.00
C CYS A 78 0.24 -12.71 2.81
N ILE A 79 0.90 -11.62 2.45
CA ILE A 79 2.34 -11.53 2.23
C ILE A 79 2.98 -10.61 3.28
N PRO A 80 4.25 -10.81 3.63
CA PRO A 80 4.96 -9.90 4.52
C PRO A 80 4.86 -8.43 4.06
N ALA A 81 4.61 -7.48 4.96
CA ALA A 81 4.50 -6.06 4.57
C ALA A 81 5.75 -5.50 3.88
N ASN A 82 6.92 -6.09 4.14
CA ASN A 82 8.18 -5.78 3.50
C ASN A 82 8.32 -6.40 2.09
N SER A 83 7.57 -7.45 1.73
CA SER A 83 7.60 -8.01 0.37
C SER A 83 6.81 -7.20 -0.64
N CYS A 84 6.01 -6.22 -0.19
CA CYS A 84 5.40 -5.21 -1.06
C CYS A 84 6.41 -4.38 -1.86
N LEU A 85 7.70 -4.48 -1.54
CA LEU A 85 8.80 -3.84 -2.28
C LEU A 85 9.01 -4.40 -3.70
N GLN A 86 8.32 -5.48 -4.09
CA GLN A 86 8.60 -6.19 -5.34
C GLN A 86 7.66 -5.89 -6.52
N THR A 87 6.54 -5.18 -6.32
CA THR A 87 5.56 -4.94 -7.41
C THR A 87 5.51 -3.51 -7.91
N GLN A 88 6.20 -2.58 -7.28
CA GLN A 88 6.36 -1.24 -7.84
C GLN A 88 7.62 -1.24 -8.70
N SER A 89 7.44 -1.05 -10.01
CA SER A 89 8.55 -0.77 -10.91
C SER A 89 9.42 0.31 -10.27
N SER A 90 10.72 0.04 -10.11
CA SER A 90 11.66 1.05 -9.63
C SER A 90 11.68 2.27 -10.55
N ARG A 91 11.19 2.10 -11.80
CA ARG A 91 10.95 3.16 -12.77
C ARG A 91 9.53 3.70 -12.68
N CYS A 92 9.42 5.01 -12.77
CA CYS A 92 8.15 5.73 -12.72
C CYS A 92 8.08 6.78 -13.83
N ARG A 93 6.87 7.20 -14.17
CA ARG A 93 6.60 8.39 -14.97
C ARG A 93 5.89 9.45 -14.11
N PHE A 94 5.05 9.01 -13.19
CA PHE A 94 4.26 9.82 -12.27
C PHE A 94 4.40 9.31 -10.84
N ASN A 95 4.03 10.13 -9.84
CA ASN A 95 4.09 9.75 -8.42
C ASN A 95 3.16 8.58 -8.08
N ILE A 96 2.07 8.39 -8.83
CA ILE A 96 1.14 7.27 -8.65
C ILE A 96 1.76 5.92 -9.04
N ASP A 97 2.83 5.94 -9.83
CA ASP A 97 3.61 4.74 -10.16
C ASP A 97 4.56 4.34 -9.01
N CYS A 98 4.64 5.19 -7.97
CA CYS A 98 5.49 4.99 -6.81
C CYS A 98 4.66 4.65 -5.57
N ARG A 99 5.26 3.93 -4.62
CA ARG A 99 4.63 3.58 -3.34
C ARG A 99 4.16 4.84 -2.60
N HIS A 100 3.05 4.75 -1.86
CA HIS A 100 2.63 5.81 -0.96
C HIS A 100 3.79 6.28 -0.06
N GLY A 101 4.05 7.59 -0.04
CA GLY A 101 5.20 8.20 0.66
C GLY A 101 6.51 8.27 -0.14
N SER A 102 6.51 7.78 -1.38
CA SER A 102 7.59 7.98 -2.34
C SER A 102 7.15 8.84 -3.51
N TYR A 103 8.13 9.43 -4.21
CA TYR A 103 7.91 10.38 -5.29
C TYR A 103 8.76 10.01 -6.49
N CYS A 104 8.26 10.32 -7.68
CA CYS A 104 8.95 10.04 -8.92
C CYS A 104 10.00 11.10 -9.20
N VAL A 105 11.27 10.70 -9.27
CA VAL A 105 12.41 11.59 -9.52
C VAL A 105 13.24 11.01 -10.64
N ASN A 106 13.42 11.78 -11.72
CA ASN A 106 14.22 11.35 -12.88
C ASN A 106 13.86 9.95 -13.41
N GLY A 107 12.57 9.60 -13.32
CA GLY A 107 12.06 8.32 -13.77
C GLY A 107 12.30 7.16 -12.81
N PHE A 108 12.63 7.42 -11.54
CA PHE A 108 12.76 6.40 -10.49
C PHE A 108 12.06 6.82 -9.19
N CYS A 109 11.52 5.84 -8.45
CA CYS A 109 10.86 6.09 -7.17
C CYS A 109 11.86 6.30 -6.03
N GLY A 110 11.78 7.44 -5.35
CA GLY A 110 12.62 7.79 -4.18
C GLY A 110 11.79 8.00 -2.91
N ALA A 111 12.32 7.60 -1.75
CA ALA A 111 11.67 7.82 -0.46
C ALA A 111 11.80 9.30 -0.05
N GLY A 112 10.66 9.98 0.11
CA GLY A 112 10.63 11.36 0.57
C GLY A 112 10.79 11.37 2.07
N THR A 113 12.02 11.41 2.57
CA THR A 113 12.21 11.97 3.91
C THR A 113 11.86 13.45 3.78
N SER A 114 10.76 13.86 4.44
CA SER A 114 10.42 15.27 4.57
C SER A 114 11.62 16.00 5.17
N GLY A 115 12.40 16.68 4.34
CA GLY A 115 13.43 17.60 4.79
C GLY A 115 14.90 17.16 4.75
N VAL A 116 15.34 16.26 3.87
CA VAL A 116 16.79 16.19 3.55
C VAL A 116 17.01 15.86 2.07
N TYR A 117 16.92 16.87 1.19
CA TYR A 117 17.68 16.83 -0.06
C TYR A 117 19.16 17.02 0.31
N THR A 118 19.82 16.02 0.89
CA THR A 118 21.26 15.89 0.67
C THR A 118 21.37 15.51 -0.78
N ARG A 119 21.57 16.54 -1.60
CA ARG A 119 21.96 16.44 -3.00
C ARG A 119 23.16 15.51 -3.05
N THR A 120 22.95 14.21 -3.28
CA THR A 120 24.04 13.35 -3.72
C THR A 120 24.37 13.86 -5.09
N ILE A 121 25.42 14.70 -5.15
CA ILE A 121 26.01 15.15 -6.40
C ILE A 121 26.53 13.88 -7.06
N VAL A 122 25.74 13.30 -7.97
CA VAL A 122 26.29 12.43 -8.99
C VAL A 122 27.17 13.33 -9.85
N THR A 123 28.47 13.32 -9.58
CA THR A 123 29.48 13.73 -10.56
C THR A 123 29.43 12.76 -11.73
N SER A 124 28.40 12.88 -12.56
CA SER A 124 28.57 12.62 -13.98
C SER A 124 29.40 13.80 -14.50
N SER A 125 30.64 13.51 -14.83
CA SER A 125 31.57 14.39 -15.52
C SER A 125 30.90 15.08 -16.72
N SER A 126 30.40 16.29 -16.47
CA SER A 126 30.18 17.34 -17.45
C SER A 126 30.66 18.62 -16.77
N SER A 127 31.95 18.89 -16.94
CA SER A 127 32.65 20.06 -16.41
C SER A 127 31.93 21.37 -16.74
N SER A 128 31.59 22.13 -15.71
CA SER A 128 31.41 23.58 -15.77
C SER A 128 31.70 24.15 -14.38
N SER A 129 33.00 24.29 -14.10
CA SER A 129 33.48 25.06 -12.95
C SER A 129 33.18 26.53 -13.19
N SER A 130 32.54 27.20 -12.23
CA SER A 130 32.82 28.61 -11.91
C SER A 130 32.25 28.94 -10.53
N SER A 131 33.14 28.83 -9.55
CA SER A 131 33.04 29.53 -8.28
C SER A 131 33.00 31.03 -8.58
N SER A 132 31.92 31.70 -8.21
CA SER A 132 31.87 33.15 -8.07
C SER A 132 30.77 33.49 -7.08
N GLY A 133 31.17 33.82 -5.86
CA GLY A 133 30.29 34.48 -4.92
C GLY A 133 29.85 35.81 -5.52
N LEU A 134 28.57 35.90 -5.88
CA LEU A 134 27.92 37.15 -6.25
C LEU A 134 26.56 37.14 -5.56
N ARG A 135 26.41 38.03 -4.57
CA ARG A 135 25.11 38.43 -4.06
C ARG A 135 24.31 38.94 -5.26
N HIS A 136 23.45 38.10 -5.83
CA HIS A 136 22.39 38.64 -6.67
C HIS A 136 21.43 39.36 -5.74
N HIS A 137 21.59 40.69 -5.69
CA HIS A 137 20.51 41.59 -5.29
C HIS A 137 19.27 41.11 -6.03
N ARG A 138 18.31 40.56 -5.28
CA ARG A 138 16.99 40.19 -5.75
C ARG A 138 16.33 41.48 -6.24
N ILE A 139 16.51 41.80 -7.52
CA ILE A 139 15.73 42.86 -8.16
C ILE A 139 14.29 42.35 -8.08
N GLN A 140 13.48 43.05 -7.30
CA GLN A 140 12.09 42.71 -7.03
C GLN A 140 11.37 42.46 -8.36
N GLY A 141 10.94 41.21 -8.60
CA GLY A 141 10.08 40.86 -9.74
C GLY A 141 10.57 39.76 -10.70
N GLN A 142 11.77 39.19 -10.52
CA GLN A 142 12.25 38.09 -11.38
C GLN A 142 12.06 36.70 -10.74
N CYS A 143 11.60 35.73 -11.52
CA CYS A 143 11.41 34.32 -11.11
C CYS A 143 12.36 33.38 -11.87
N SER A 144 12.70 32.23 -11.28
CA SER A 144 13.39 31.13 -11.98
C SER A 144 12.51 29.89 -12.06
N LEU A 145 11.62 29.71 -11.09
CA LEU A 145 10.68 28.61 -10.96
C LEU A 145 9.29 29.14 -10.60
N ASP A 146 8.24 28.37 -10.87
CA ASP A 146 6.85 28.76 -10.56
C ASP A 146 6.62 29.01 -9.06
N VAL A 147 7.39 28.33 -8.19
CA VAL A 147 7.36 28.50 -6.73
C VAL A 147 7.87 29.87 -6.26
N ASP A 148 8.59 30.60 -7.12
CA ASP A 148 9.04 31.95 -6.83
C ASP A 148 7.92 32.99 -7.03
N CYS A 149 6.80 32.60 -7.65
CA CYS A 149 5.67 33.45 -7.98
C CYS A 149 4.52 33.34 -6.97
N GLU A 150 3.87 34.47 -6.69
CA GLU A 150 2.66 34.54 -5.86
C GLU A 150 1.52 33.67 -6.45
N HIS A 151 0.65 33.13 -5.59
CA HIS A 151 -0.43 32.21 -5.95
C HIS A 151 -1.16 32.57 -7.25
N ARG A 152 -1.32 31.57 -8.14
CA ARG A 152 -1.94 31.62 -9.48
C ARG A 152 -1.10 32.30 -10.59
N LYS A 153 0.20 32.51 -10.35
CA LYS A 153 1.15 32.95 -11.38
C LYS A 153 2.17 31.85 -11.68
N VAL A 154 2.63 31.82 -12.92
CA VAL A 154 3.67 30.90 -13.41
C VAL A 154 4.85 31.70 -13.94
N CYS A 155 6.04 31.10 -13.89
CA CYS A 155 7.27 31.77 -14.30
C CYS A 155 7.50 31.58 -15.79
N ILE A 156 7.31 32.64 -16.56
CA ILE A 156 7.57 32.65 -18.00
C ILE A 156 8.61 33.72 -18.30
N ASN A 157 9.72 33.33 -18.92
CA ASN A 157 10.81 34.25 -19.28
C ASN A 157 11.29 35.13 -18.11
N ARG A 158 11.42 34.53 -16.93
CA ARG A 158 11.81 35.18 -15.66
C ARG A 158 10.80 36.20 -15.12
N ILE A 159 9.57 36.21 -15.60
CA ILE A 159 8.49 37.09 -15.14
C ILE A 159 7.31 36.23 -14.68
N CYS A 160 6.71 36.59 -13.55
CA CYS A 160 5.50 35.94 -13.04
C CYS A 160 4.27 36.47 -13.78
N VAL A 161 3.65 35.63 -14.61
CA VAL A 161 2.42 35.94 -15.35
C VAL A 161 1.26 35.12 -14.83
N PHE A 162 0.03 35.63 -14.93
CA PHE A 162 -1.15 34.85 -14.54
C PHE A 162 -1.35 33.67 -15.51
N ALA A 163 -1.56 32.48 -14.96
CA ALA A 163 -1.90 31.32 -15.77
C ALA A 163 -3.33 31.50 -16.32
N GLU A 164 -3.48 31.87 -17.59
CA GLU A 164 -4.79 31.89 -18.24
C GLU A 164 -5.33 30.45 -18.42
N PRO A 165 -6.65 30.24 -18.41
CA PRO A 165 -7.25 28.89 -18.51
C PRO A 165 -6.86 28.12 -19.78
N SER A 166 -6.41 28.84 -20.81
CA SER A 166 -6.14 28.36 -22.17
C SER A 166 -4.82 27.60 -22.32
N ASP A 167 -3.84 27.79 -21.43
CA ASP A 167 -2.49 27.18 -21.56
C ASP A 167 -2.44 25.70 -21.14
N SER A 168 -3.57 25.16 -20.69
CA SER A 168 -3.72 23.73 -20.36
C SER A 168 -3.64 22.79 -21.58
N TYR A 169 -3.57 23.32 -22.81
CA TYR A 169 -3.65 22.53 -24.05
C TYR A 169 -2.43 22.60 -24.98
N VAL A 170 -1.26 23.04 -24.51
CA VAL A 170 -0.02 22.96 -25.31
C VAL A 170 1.10 22.29 -24.54
N ARG A 171 1.00 20.96 -24.39
CA ARG A 171 2.17 20.08 -24.39
C ARG A 171 1.87 18.87 -25.26
N LYS A 172 2.21 19.01 -26.55
CA LYS A 172 2.34 17.91 -27.51
C LYS A 172 3.70 17.26 -27.32
#